data_AF-A0A3D2FBG4-F1
#
_entry.id   AF-A0A3D2FBG4-F1
#
_cell.length_a   1.000
_cell.length_b   1.000
_cell.length_c   1.000
_cell.angle_alpha   90.00
_cell.angle_beta   90.00
_cell.angle_gamma   90.00
#
_symmetry.space_group_name_H-M   'P 1'
#
loop_
_entity.id
_entity.type
_entity.pdbx_description
1 polymer ?
#
loop_
_entity_poly.entity_id
_entity_poly.type
_entity_poly.pdbx_seq_one_letter_code
_entity_poly.pdbx_strand_id
1 'polypeptide(L)'
;MRQIPNAAGGILSYFTRHRTIANLLLVIMVVAGLMAIPNMRAQFFPDVIIDNVSVSTQWKGAGAEDIDAGIIQVLEPGLLAVEGVDSSSSVSREGSGSIVLEFVAGWDMARAADDVQSAIDSISTLPEDADEPKVRRGAW
;
A
#
# COMPACT_ATOMS: atom_id res chain seq x y z
N MET A 1 -23.37 -60.41 -9.01
CA MET A 1 -24.38 -59.57 -8.31
C MET A 1 -23.64 -58.40 -7.68
N ARG A 2 -23.93 -57.16 -8.08
CA ARG A 2 -23.24 -55.95 -7.59
C ARG A 2 -23.70 -55.66 -6.16
N GLN A 3 -22.84 -55.94 -5.17
CA GLN A 3 -23.11 -55.62 -3.77
C GLN A 3 -23.18 -54.09 -3.63
N ILE A 4 -24.32 -53.59 -3.19
CA ILE A 4 -24.53 -52.17 -2.86
C ILE A 4 -23.96 -52.00 -1.44
N PRO A 5 -23.00 -51.09 -1.20
CA PRO A 5 -22.39 -50.94 0.11
C PRO A 5 -23.45 -50.56 1.16
N ASN A 6 -23.24 -51.06 2.38
CA ASN A 6 -24.08 -50.80 3.55
C ASN A 6 -24.47 -49.31 3.60
N ALA A 7 -25.77 -49.06 3.79
CA ALA A 7 -26.40 -47.74 3.79
C ALA A 7 -25.46 -46.69 4.38
N ALA A 8 -25.14 -45.67 3.59
CA ALA A 8 -24.28 -44.57 4.01
C ALA A 8 -24.68 -44.12 5.42
N GLY A 9 -23.88 -44.43 6.42
CA GLY A 9 -24.07 -43.96 7.80
C GLY A 9 -23.24 -42.69 7.96
N GLY A 10 -23.90 -41.57 8.26
CA GLY A 10 -23.21 -40.29 8.43
C GLY A 10 -24.16 -39.11 8.48
N ILE A 11 -23.65 -37.94 8.85
CA ILE A 11 -24.43 -36.68 8.94
C ILE A 11 -25.20 -36.41 7.65
N LEU A 12 -24.59 -36.63 6.49
CA LEU A 12 -25.27 -36.42 5.20
C LEU A 12 -26.48 -37.35 4.99
N SER A 13 -26.36 -38.63 5.36
CA SER A 13 -27.46 -39.61 5.25
C SER A 13 -28.59 -39.34 6.25
N TYR A 14 -28.26 -38.82 7.42
CA TYR A 14 -29.24 -38.40 8.41
C TYR A 14 -30.10 -37.23 7.91
N PHE A 15 -29.47 -36.23 7.29
CA PHE A 15 -30.14 -35.06 6.70
C PHE A 15 -30.97 -35.41 5.45
N THR A 16 -30.54 -36.38 4.62
CA THR A 16 -31.35 -36.84 3.48
C THR A 16 -32.60 -37.62 3.92
N ARG A 17 -32.54 -38.31 5.05
CA ARG A 17 -33.67 -39.05 5.62
C ARG A 17 -34.65 -38.17 6.40
N HIS A 18 -34.16 -37.09 7.02
CA HIS A 18 -34.96 -36.15 7.81
C HIS A 18 -35.01 -34.77 7.14
N ARG A 19 -35.82 -34.67 6.08
CA ARG A 19 -36.01 -33.44 5.29
C ARG A 19 -36.39 -32.22 6.14
N THR A 20 -37.13 -32.42 7.22
CA THR A 20 -37.56 -31.36 8.15
C THR A 20 -36.37 -30.71 8.87
N ILE A 21 -35.41 -31.51 9.34
CA ILE A 21 -34.21 -31.01 10.03
C ILE A 21 -33.34 -30.22 9.05
N ALA A 22 -33.15 -30.74 7.84
CA ALA A 22 -32.43 -30.05 6.78
C ALA A 22 -33.06 -28.69 6.43
N ASN A 23 -34.39 -28.65 6.31
CA ASN A 23 -35.11 -27.42 5.99
C ASN A 23 -35.08 -26.41 7.14
N LEU A 24 -35.19 -26.87 8.39
CA LEU A 24 -35.07 -26.00 9.57
C LEU A 24 -33.68 -25.36 9.65
N LEU A 25 -32.62 -26.14 9.43
CA LEU A 25 -31.25 -25.62 9.40
C LEU A 25 -31.06 -24.60 8.28
N LEU A 26 -31.63 -24.85 7.10
CA LEU A 26 -31.62 -23.90 5.98
C LEU A 26 -32.35 -22.60 6.34
N VAL A 27 -33.53 -22.67 6.94
CA VAL A 27 -34.28 -21.49 7.39
C VAL A 27 -33.49 -20.67 8.40
N ILE A 28 -32.86 -21.33 9.38
CA ILE A 28 -32.01 -20.66 10.38
C ILE A 28 -30.85 -19.94 9.70
N MET A 29 -30.18 -20.60 8.75
CA MET A 29 -29.05 -20.01 8.01
C MET A 29 -29.48 -18.78 7.19
N VAL A 30 -30.65 -18.85 6.54
CA VAL A 30 -31.22 -17.73 5.77
C VAL A 30 -31.55 -16.56 6.69
N VAL A 31 -32.23 -16.80 7.82
CA VAL A 31 -32.60 -15.76 8.78
C VAL A 31 -31.36 -15.10 9.38
N ALA A 32 -30.34 -15.89 9.75
CA ALA A 32 -29.08 -15.38 10.26
C ALA A 32 -28.35 -14.51 9.21
N GLY A 33 -28.34 -14.95 7.95
CA GLY A 33 -27.78 -14.17 6.84
C GLY A 33 -28.51 -12.84 6.64
N LEU A 34 -29.85 -12.85 6.61
CA LEU A 34 -30.66 -11.64 6.47
C LEU A 34 -30.46 -10.64 7.62
N MET A 35 -30.28 -11.14 8.85
CA MET A 35 -29.95 -10.30 10.01
C MET A 35 -28.53 -9.72 9.95
N ALA A 36 -27.60 -10.37 9.26
CA ALA A 36 -26.22 -9.91 9.12
C ALA A 36 -26.07 -8.79 8.08
N ILE A 37 -26.91 -8.76 7.04
CA ILE A 37 -26.86 -7.75 5.96
C ILE A 37 -26.79 -6.30 6.47
N PRO A 38 -27.69 -5.82 7.36
CA PRO A 38 -27.66 -4.43 7.82
C PRO A 38 -26.44 -4.10 8.69
N ASN A 39 -25.79 -5.11 9.27
CA ASN A 39 -24.59 -4.94 10.10
C ASN A 39 -23.28 -5.05 9.30
N MET A 40 -23.36 -5.41 8.02
CA MET A 40 -22.19 -5.55 7.16
C MET A 40 -21.67 -4.15 6.79
N ARG A 41 -20.46 -3.82 7.24
CA ARG A 41 -19.79 -2.56 6.87
C ARG A 41 -19.44 -2.58 5.39
N ALA A 42 -20.02 -1.65 4.63
CA ALA A 42 -19.61 -1.39 3.25
C ALA A 42 -18.56 -0.28 3.25
N GLN A 43 -17.36 -0.57 2.73
CA GLN A 43 -16.34 0.43 2.44
C GLN A 43 -16.13 0.48 0.92
N PHE A 44 -16.17 1.68 0.34
CA PHE A 44 -15.94 1.87 -1.10
C PHE A 44 -14.46 1.72 -1.47
N PHE A 45 -13.58 2.17 -0.57
CA PHE A 45 -12.14 1.98 -0.65
C PHE A 45 -11.68 1.36 0.67
N PRO A 46 -10.84 0.32 0.65
CA PRO A 46 -10.20 -0.15 1.87
C PRO A 46 -9.25 0.93 2.38
N ASP A 47 -9.08 1.03 3.70
CA ASP A 47 -8.04 1.86 4.29
C ASP A 47 -6.67 1.29 3.87
N VAL A 48 -6.00 1.98 2.94
CA VAL A 48 -4.61 1.73 2.56
C VAL A 48 -3.73 2.74 3.28
N ILE A 49 -2.91 2.25 4.20
CA ILE A 49 -1.87 3.06 4.85
C ILE A 49 -0.75 3.21 3.82
N ILE A 50 -0.52 4.44 3.34
CA ILE A 50 0.56 4.73 2.39
C ILE A 50 1.72 5.35 3.18
N ASP A 51 2.73 4.52 3.45
CA ASP A 51 3.95 4.92 4.14
C ASP A 51 4.92 5.55 3.12
N ASN A 52 4.84 6.88 2.93
CA ASN A 52 5.72 7.58 1.99
C ASN A 52 6.39 8.85 2.55
N VAL A 53 7.54 9.17 1.96
CA VAL A 53 8.26 10.44 2.14
C VAL A 53 8.39 11.11 0.78
N SER A 54 8.06 12.39 0.73
CA SER A 54 8.23 13.24 -0.45
C SER A 54 9.40 14.19 -0.27
N VAL A 55 10.22 14.31 -1.30
CA VAL A 55 11.34 15.24 -1.38
C VAL A 55 11.06 16.17 -2.56
N SER A 56 11.05 17.47 -2.32
CA SER A 56 10.81 18.47 -3.36
C SER A 56 11.94 19.48 -3.43
N THR A 57 12.40 19.77 -4.64
CA THR A 57 13.51 20.70 -4.89
C THR A 57 13.10 21.68 -5.98
N GLN A 58 13.51 22.94 -5.84
CA GLN A 58 13.24 23.99 -6.81
C GLN A 58 14.56 24.46 -7.43
N TRP A 59 14.58 24.66 -8.74
CA TRP A 59 15.72 25.24 -9.43
C TRP A 59 15.19 26.13 -10.55
N LYS A 60 15.00 27.41 -10.21
CA LYS A 60 14.29 28.36 -11.08
C LYS A 60 15.06 28.58 -12.37
N GLY A 61 14.36 28.48 -13.50
CA GLY A 61 14.94 28.67 -14.82
C GLY A 61 15.61 27.44 -15.43
N ALA A 62 15.62 26.30 -14.72
CA ALA A 62 16.06 25.02 -15.28
C ALA A 62 14.92 24.34 -16.07
N GLY A 63 15.27 23.73 -17.20
CA GLY A 63 14.36 22.88 -17.98
C GLY A 63 14.04 21.58 -17.24
N ALA A 64 13.00 20.87 -17.68
CA ALA A 64 12.63 19.60 -17.05
C ALA A 64 13.75 18.54 -17.17
N GLU A 65 14.47 18.53 -18.30
CA GLU A 65 15.62 17.66 -18.54
C GLU A 65 16.80 17.98 -17.62
N ASP A 66 17.06 19.26 -17.35
CA ASP A 66 18.13 19.70 -16.45
C ASP A 66 17.81 19.33 -14.99
N ILE A 67 16.54 19.46 -14.58
CA ILE A 67 16.06 19.00 -13.28
C ILE A 67 16.27 17.50 -13.13
N ASP A 68 15.93 16.72 -14.15
CA ASP A 68 16.09 15.27 -14.12
C ASP A 68 17.56 14.88 -13.94
N ALA A 69 18.43 15.37 -14.82
CA ALA A 69 19.85 15.03 -14.79
C ALA A 69 20.61 15.61 -13.59
N GLY A 70 20.30 16.85 -13.19
CA GLY A 70 21.03 17.59 -12.17
C GLY A 70 20.53 17.37 -10.74
N ILE A 71 19.25 17.01 -10.55
CA ILE A 71 18.64 16.83 -9.23
C ILE A 71 18.20 15.39 -9.05
N ILE A 72 17.32 14.89 -9.91
CA ILE A 72 16.69 13.56 -9.70
C ILE A 72 17.73 12.44 -9.76
N GLN A 73 18.50 12.36 -10.84
CA GLN A 73 19.51 11.30 -11.03
C GLN A 73 20.64 11.36 -10.01
N VAL A 74 20.86 12.52 -9.38
CA VAL A 74 21.87 12.71 -8.33
C VAL A 74 21.33 12.25 -6.97
N LEU A 75 20.08 12.57 -6.65
CA LEU A 75 19.45 12.21 -5.36
C LEU A 75 18.98 10.75 -5.32
N GLU A 76 18.35 10.27 -6.39
CA GLU A 76 17.65 8.99 -6.41
C GLU A 76 18.50 7.79 -5.96
N PRO A 77 19.77 7.61 -6.38
CA PRO A 77 20.58 6.49 -5.92
C PRO A 77 20.84 6.49 -4.41
N GLY A 78 21.06 7.68 -3.82
CA GLY A 78 21.28 7.83 -2.38
C GLY A 78 19.99 7.61 -1.59
N LEU A 79 18.86 8.07 -2.13
CA LEU A 79 17.54 7.89 -1.53
C LEU A 79 17.07 6.42 -1.58
N LEU A 80 17.34 5.71 -2.68
CA LEU A 80 17.04 4.28 -2.80
C LEU A 80 17.89 3.40 -1.87
N ALA A 81 19.03 3.91 -1.38
CA ALA A 81 19.87 3.21 -0.43
C ALA A 81 19.40 3.36 1.03
N VAL A 82 18.40 4.21 1.30
CA VAL A 82 17.82 4.38 2.64
C VAL A 82 17.10 3.10 3.06
N GLU A 83 17.31 2.70 4.32
CA GLU A 83 16.71 1.49 4.86
C GLU A 83 15.17 1.57 4.87
N GLY A 84 14.52 0.51 4.39
CA GLY A 84 13.07 0.39 4.37
C GLY A 84 12.39 0.98 3.14
N VAL A 85 13.12 1.62 2.23
CA VAL A 85 12.58 2.05 0.92
C VAL A 85 12.25 0.82 0.07
N ASP A 86 11.01 0.73 -0.39
CA ASP A 86 10.51 -0.32 -1.29
C ASP A 86 10.53 0.15 -2.75
N SER A 87 10.14 1.41 -3.00
CA SER A 87 10.15 1.99 -4.35
C SER A 87 10.36 3.51 -4.35
N SER A 88 10.82 4.04 -5.49
CA SER A 88 10.89 5.48 -5.78
C SER A 88 10.08 5.83 -7.02
N SER A 89 9.48 7.01 -7.02
CA SER A 89 8.90 7.63 -8.20
C SER A 89 9.26 9.11 -8.22
N SER A 90 9.64 9.63 -9.39
CA SER A 90 10.07 11.00 -9.55
C SER A 90 9.30 11.72 -10.67
N VAL A 91 9.20 13.03 -10.56
CA VAL A 91 8.59 13.91 -11.56
C VAL A 91 9.44 15.17 -11.69
N SER A 92 9.92 15.42 -12.91
CA SER A 92 10.65 16.62 -13.29
C SER A 92 9.76 17.55 -14.09
N ARG A 93 9.78 18.84 -13.74
CA ARG A 93 9.07 19.91 -14.44
C ARG A 93 9.98 21.11 -14.55
N GLU A 94 9.69 22.01 -15.48
CA GLU A 94 10.39 23.30 -15.53
C GLU A 94 10.36 23.98 -14.15
N GLY A 95 11.54 24.32 -13.64
CA GLY A 95 11.71 24.99 -12.36
C GLY A 95 11.61 24.10 -11.10
N SER A 96 11.22 22.83 -11.18
CA SER A 96 11.01 21.99 -9.99
C SER A 96 11.07 20.48 -10.24
N GLY A 97 11.59 19.75 -9.24
CA GLY A 97 11.60 18.29 -9.18
C GLY A 97 10.96 17.77 -7.90
N SER A 98 10.32 16.60 -7.98
CA SER A 98 9.75 15.91 -6.83
C SER A 98 10.10 14.43 -6.90
N ILE A 99 10.49 13.85 -5.76
CA ILE A 99 10.70 12.41 -5.57
C ILE A 99 9.76 11.94 -4.46
N VAL A 100 9.10 10.82 -4.66
CA VAL A 100 8.28 10.12 -3.68
C VAL A 100 8.92 8.78 -3.42
N LEU A 101 9.24 8.52 -2.16
CA LEU A 101 9.80 7.26 -1.67
C LEU A 101 8.68 6.53 -0.93
N GLU A 102 8.38 5.31 -1.37
CA GLU A 102 7.47 4.40 -0.68
C GLU A 102 8.28 3.46 0.19
N PHE A 103 7.82 3.26 1.43
CA PHE A 103 8.45 2.41 2.42
C PHE A 103 7.65 1.13 2.61
N VAL A 104 8.33 0.10 3.10
CA VAL A 104 7.67 -1.14 3.53
C VAL A 104 6.62 -0.86 4.61
N ALA A 105 5.49 -1.57 4.56
CA ALA A 105 4.37 -1.33 5.46
C ALA A 105 4.78 -1.45 6.94
N GLY A 106 4.39 -0.46 7.75
CA GLY A 106 4.65 -0.43 9.18
C GLY A 106 6.05 0.06 9.56
N TRP A 107 6.77 0.68 8.62
CA TRP A 107 8.04 1.35 8.89
C TRP A 107 7.85 2.60 9.78
N ASP A 108 8.86 2.95 10.58
CA ASP A 108 8.80 4.17 11.39
C ASP A 108 9.00 5.39 10.49
N MET A 109 7.89 6.02 10.10
CA MET A 109 7.92 7.17 9.19
C MET A 109 8.52 8.44 9.80
N ALA A 110 8.70 8.53 11.12
CA ALA A 110 9.47 9.62 11.71
C ALA A 110 10.96 9.39 11.46
N ARG A 111 11.44 8.17 11.76
CA ARG A 111 12.82 7.77 11.45
C ARG A 111 13.11 7.84 9.96
N ALA A 112 12.18 7.39 9.12
CA ALA A 112 12.32 7.44 7.66
C ALA A 112 12.60 8.85 7.14
N ALA A 113 11.89 9.86 7.67
CA ALA A 113 12.08 11.24 7.28
C ALA A 113 13.47 11.76 7.69
N ASP A 114 13.94 11.40 8.89
CA ASP A 114 15.27 11.77 9.39
C ASP A 114 16.40 11.09 8.60
N ASP A 115 16.22 9.82 8.24
CA ASP A 115 17.18 9.05 7.42
C ASP A 115 17.23 9.59 5.99
N VAL A 116 16.08 9.92 5.40
CA VAL A 116 16.00 10.58 4.08
C VAL A 116 16.68 11.95 4.10
N GLN A 117 16.45 12.76 5.14
CA GLN A 117 17.13 14.04 5.29
C GLN A 117 18.65 13.84 5.37
N SER A 118 19.10 12.88 6.18
CA SER A 118 20.54 12.57 6.33
C SER A 118 21.16 12.09 5.02
N ALA A 119 20.43 11.31 4.22
CA ALA A 119 20.88 10.86 2.91
C ALA A 119 21.04 12.05 1.93
N ILE A 120 20.10 12.99 1.94
CA ILE A 120 20.19 14.22 1.12
C ILE A 120 21.37 15.07 1.56
N ASP A 121 21.54 15.27 2.86
CA ASP A 121 22.62 16.10 3.42
C ASP A 121 24.02 15.54 3.10
N SER A 122 24.12 14.23 2.85
CA SER A 122 25.36 13.58 2.43
C SER A 122 25.76 13.86 0.98
N ILE A 123 24.82 14.36 0.15
CA ILE A 123 24.99 14.61 -1.27
C ILE A 123 25.31 16.09 -1.49
N SER A 124 26.57 16.38 -1.82
CA SER A 124 27.06 17.75 -2.03
C SER A 124 27.17 18.16 -3.50
N THR A 125 26.64 17.35 -4.43
CA THR A 125 26.83 17.52 -5.88
C THR A 125 25.63 18.19 -6.57
N LEU A 126 24.69 18.75 -5.81
CA LEU A 126 23.57 19.48 -6.36
C LEU A 126 24.03 20.81 -6.98
N PRO A 127 23.35 21.32 -8.02
CA PRO A 127 23.62 22.64 -8.60
C PRO A 127 23.53 23.75 -7.54
N GLU A 128 24.47 24.70 -7.55
CA GLU A 128 24.53 25.80 -6.57
C GLU A 128 23.30 26.73 -6.61
N ASP A 129 22.68 26.85 -7.78
CA ASP A 129 21.48 27.67 -8.02
C ASP A 129 20.17 26.95 -7.63
N ALA A 130 20.24 25.67 -7.23
CA ALA A 130 19.09 24.94 -6.75
C ALA A 130 18.82 25.25 -5.27
N ASP A 131 17.55 25.41 -4.91
CA ASP A 131 17.13 25.52 -3.52
C ASP A 131 17.37 24.18 -2.81
N GLU A 132 17.56 24.24 -1.48
CA GLU A 132 17.74 23.05 -0.66
C GLU A 132 16.50 22.11 -0.74
N PRO A 133 16.69 20.79 -0.93
CA PRO A 133 15.59 19.84 -0.99
C PRO A 133 14.77 19.83 0.30
N LYS A 134 13.45 19.83 0.17
CA LYS A 134 12.52 19.82 1.31
C LYS A 134 11.91 18.45 1.50
N VAL A 135 12.12 17.86 2.67
CA VAL A 135 11.55 16.56 3.06
C VAL A 135 10.20 16.76 3.73
N ARG A 136 9.20 15.99 3.30
CA ARG A 136 7.85 15.96 3.84
C ARG A 136 7.35 14.53 3.95
N ARG A 137 6.95 14.14 5.16
CA ARG A 137 6.23 12.89 5.40
C ARG A 137 4.81 12.97 4.85
N GLY A 138 4.38 11.94 4.11
CA GLY A 138 2.97 11.74 3.80
C GLY A 138 2.20 11.46 5.08
N ALA A 139 1.29 12.36 5.46
CA ALA A 139 0.37 12.14 6.57
C ALA A 139 -1.05 12.11 5.99
N TRP A 140 -1.59 10.91 5.80
CA TRP A 140 -2.97 10.69 5.40
C TRP A 140 -3.59 9.62 6.29
#